data_AF-A0A519N4U9-F1
#
_entry.id   AF-A0A519N4U9-F1
#
_cell.length_a   1.000
_cell.length_b   1.000
_cell.length_c   1.000
_cell.angle_alpha   90.00
_cell.angle_beta   90.00
_cell.angle_gamma   90.00
#
_symmetry.space_group_name_H-M   'P 1'
#
loop_
_entity.id
_entity.type
_entity.pdbx_description
1 polymer ?
#
loop_
_entity_poly.entity_id
_entity_poly.type
_entity_poly.pdbx_seq_one_letter_code
_entity_poly.pdbx_strand_id
1 'polypeptide(L)'
;ILLSMSPKPNVIVLDDAYQHRRVKAGFYILLTAYGDLYLDDYILPAGNLREGRSGAKRASVIIVTKCPPSLSEEQRDAIRQKLKPSPGQQLYFSYIDYDDRVYSGERQVKVEDILPTEKLLVAGIANPKPFFAHLQKDGDTCLTYPDHHYFTDKEIETIERQSRSRIIITTEKDFMRLEGRLPANRLFYLPIKSSFIADADNFDKTILDYVGQSTGNS
;
A
#
# COMPACT_ATOMS: atom_id res chain seq x y z
N ILE A 1 -13.58 12.26 21.97
CA ILE A 1 -13.98 10.88 21.58
C ILE A 1 -12.92 9.87 22.02
N LEU A 2 -11.68 9.91 21.50
CA LEU A 2 -10.63 8.97 21.96
C LEU A 2 -10.23 9.14 23.44
N LEU A 3 -10.11 10.39 23.92
CA LEU A 3 -9.77 10.70 25.32
C LEU A 3 -10.86 10.32 26.33
N SER A 4 -12.08 10.07 25.87
CA SER A 4 -13.24 9.69 26.70
C SER A 4 -13.51 8.19 26.72
N MET A 5 -12.70 7.37 26.04
CA MET A 5 -12.86 5.91 26.04
C MET A 5 -12.42 5.30 27.37
N SER A 6 -13.11 4.24 27.80
CA SER A 6 -12.75 3.40 28.95
C SER A 6 -12.82 1.93 28.53
N PRO A 7 -11.69 1.20 28.48
CA PRO A 7 -10.33 1.67 28.80
C PRO A 7 -9.77 2.66 27.75
N LYS A 8 -8.80 3.48 28.17
CA LYS A 8 -8.07 4.36 27.24
C LYS A 8 -7.19 3.52 26.31
N PRO A 9 -7.04 3.91 25.03
CA PRO A 9 -6.14 3.21 24.12
C PRO A 9 -4.68 3.38 24.57
N ASN A 10 -3.88 2.32 24.45
CA ASN A 10 -2.45 2.36 24.74
C ASN A 10 -1.62 2.97 23.60
N VAL A 11 -2.09 2.84 22.36
CA VAL A 11 -1.45 3.35 21.16
C VAL A 11 -2.50 3.98 20.26
N ILE A 12 -2.18 5.12 19.65
CA ILE A 12 -3.00 5.78 18.64
C ILE A 12 -2.17 5.87 17.36
N VAL A 13 -2.68 5.31 16.27
CA VAL A 13 -2.11 5.46 14.94
C VAL A 13 -2.89 6.53 14.21
N LEU A 14 -2.19 7.55 13.70
CA LEU A 14 -2.79 8.64 12.95
C LEU A 14 -2.47 8.46 11.47
N ASP A 15 -3.44 7.97 10.71
CA ASP A 15 -3.33 7.82 9.26
C ASP A 15 -3.52 9.19 8.55
N ASP A 16 -2.72 9.45 7.52
CA ASP A 16 -2.63 10.71 6.75
C ASP A 16 -2.60 12.01 7.58
N ALA A 17 -2.01 11.98 8.78
CA ALA A 17 -2.00 13.12 9.71
C ALA A 17 -0.67 13.87 9.76
N TYR A 18 0.30 13.55 8.89
CA TYR A 18 1.67 14.08 8.98
C TYR A 18 1.71 15.62 8.92
N GLN A 19 0.80 16.24 8.13
CA GLN A 19 0.68 17.69 7.99
C GLN A 19 -0.17 18.33 9.10
N HIS A 20 -0.87 17.56 9.93
CA HIS A 20 -1.80 18.07 10.94
C HIS A 20 -1.07 18.56 12.21
N ARG A 21 -0.40 19.72 12.12
CA ARG A 21 0.48 20.28 13.16
C ARG A 21 -0.17 20.57 14.52
N ARG A 22 -1.50 20.67 14.59
CA ARG A 22 -2.22 20.88 15.86
C ARG A 22 -2.24 19.62 16.74
N VAL A 23 -2.13 18.44 16.13
CA VAL A 23 -2.05 17.17 16.85
C VAL A 23 -0.58 16.76 16.84
N LYS A 24 0.03 16.72 18.02
CA LYS A 24 1.43 16.32 18.17
C LYS A 24 1.48 14.82 18.43
N ALA A 25 1.92 14.05 17.43
CA ALA A 25 2.38 12.69 17.66
C ALA A 25 3.74 12.72 18.37
N GLY A 26 4.05 11.68 19.13
CA GLY A 26 5.38 11.52 19.72
C GLY A 26 6.35 10.73 18.84
N PHE A 27 5.87 10.13 17.75
CA PHE A 27 6.67 9.44 16.74
C PHE A 27 6.09 9.70 15.36
N TYR A 28 6.94 9.99 14.39
CA TYR A 28 6.52 10.36 13.03
C TYR A 28 7.21 9.47 12.00
N ILE A 29 6.40 8.90 11.10
CA ILE A 29 6.86 8.16 9.93
C ILE A 29 6.51 8.99 8.69
N LEU A 30 7.51 9.35 7.89
CA LEU A 30 7.34 10.00 6.60
C LEU A 30 7.49 8.98 5.47
N LEU A 31 6.50 8.93 4.58
CA LEU A 31 6.55 8.11 3.38
C LEU A 31 6.95 8.98 2.17
N THR A 32 7.80 8.44 1.32
CA THR A 32 8.17 9.05 0.02
C THR A 32 8.28 7.97 -1.03
N ALA A 33 7.88 8.21 -2.29
CA ALA A 33 7.94 7.17 -3.32
C ALA A 33 9.32 7.12 -3.99
N TYR A 34 9.83 5.93 -4.31
CA TYR A 34 11.14 5.74 -4.97
C TYR A 34 11.29 6.56 -6.26
N GLY A 35 10.25 6.56 -7.09
CA GLY A 35 10.24 7.31 -8.37
C GLY A 35 9.81 8.78 -8.25
N ASP A 36 9.45 9.23 -7.05
CA ASP A 36 8.96 10.59 -6.78
C ASP A 36 9.33 10.98 -5.35
N LEU A 37 10.62 11.23 -5.14
CA LEU A 37 11.14 11.59 -3.83
C LEU A 37 10.68 12.99 -3.47
N TYR A 38 10.31 13.23 -2.21
CA TYR A 38 9.85 14.55 -1.76
C TYR A 38 10.86 15.69 -2.00
N LEU A 39 12.14 15.36 -2.21
CA LEU A 39 13.20 16.32 -2.54
C LEU A 39 13.17 16.79 -4.00
N ASP A 40 12.51 16.07 -4.88
CA ASP A 40 12.41 16.40 -6.30
C ASP A 40 11.11 17.14 -6.64
N ASP A 41 10.15 17.15 -5.71
CA ASP A 41 8.82 17.72 -5.89
C ASP A 41 8.67 19.12 -5.25
N TYR A 42 7.63 19.85 -5.63
CA TYR A 42 7.30 21.20 -5.19
C TYR A 42 5.98 21.26 -4.42
N ILE A 43 5.76 22.35 -3.68
CA ILE A 43 4.50 22.59 -2.99
C ILE A 43 3.40 22.88 -4.02
N LEU A 44 2.19 22.39 -3.75
CA LEU A 44 0.99 22.74 -4.53
C LEU A 44 0.86 24.26 -4.73
N PRO A 45 0.49 24.74 -5.93
CA PRO A 45 0.09 23.96 -7.11
C PRO A 45 1.25 23.55 -8.04
N ALA A 46 2.50 23.92 -7.75
CA ALA A 46 3.65 23.69 -8.63
C ALA A 46 4.17 22.24 -8.61
N GLY A 47 3.71 21.44 -7.64
CA GLY A 47 4.02 20.02 -7.46
C GLY A 47 2.99 19.37 -6.53
N ASN A 48 3.26 18.18 -5.99
CA ASN A 48 2.30 17.41 -5.18
C ASN A 48 2.54 17.51 -3.67
N LEU A 49 3.58 18.23 -3.22
CA LEU A 49 3.86 18.35 -1.79
C LEU A 49 2.77 19.16 -1.08
N ARG A 50 2.21 18.56 -0.02
CA ARG A 50 1.24 19.22 0.87
C ARG A 50 1.90 20.16 1.89
N GLU A 51 3.20 20.02 2.13
CA GLU A 51 4.01 20.94 2.93
C GLU A 51 5.46 21.01 2.42
N GLY A 52 6.22 22.01 2.88
CA GLY A 52 7.62 22.15 2.48
C GLY A 52 8.51 21.00 2.94
N ARG A 53 9.59 20.74 2.18
CA ARG A 53 10.58 19.67 2.41
C ARG A 53 11.19 19.68 3.82
N SER A 54 11.23 20.84 4.49
CA SER A 54 11.67 20.95 5.89
C SER A 54 10.81 20.15 6.87
N GLY A 55 9.58 19.76 6.49
CA GLY A 55 8.73 18.87 7.26
C GLY A 55 9.34 17.50 7.51
N ALA A 56 10.27 17.04 6.66
CA ALA A 56 10.99 15.78 6.86
C ALA A 56 11.84 15.76 8.13
N LYS A 57 12.24 16.92 8.67
CA LYS A 57 13.00 17.00 9.94
C LYS A 57 12.22 16.52 11.15
N ARG A 58 10.89 16.44 11.06
CA ARG A 58 10.04 15.93 12.16
C ARG A 58 9.97 14.41 12.21
N ALA A 59 10.27 13.74 11.10
CA ALA A 59 10.17 12.30 11.02
C ALA A 59 11.26 11.63 11.87
N SER A 60 10.84 10.69 12.70
CA SER A 60 11.72 9.71 13.35
C SER A 60 12.20 8.67 12.32
N VAL A 61 11.32 8.35 11.36
CA VAL A 61 11.58 7.37 10.31
C VAL A 61 11.15 7.92 8.95
N ILE A 62 12.00 7.78 7.94
CA ILE A 62 11.64 7.94 6.53
C ILE A 62 11.55 6.56 5.90
N ILE A 63 10.48 6.29 5.16
CA ILE A 63 10.34 5.08 4.35
C ILE A 63 10.24 5.50 2.89
N VAL A 64 11.22 5.06 2.09
CA VAL A 64 11.12 5.12 0.63
C VAL A 64 10.28 3.92 0.19
N THR A 65 9.11 4.19 -0.34
CA THR A 65 8.08 3.21 -0.72
C THR A 65 8.12 2.94 -2.21
N LYS A 66 7.44 1.86 -2.65
CA LYS A 66 7.33 1.47 -4.07
C LYS A 66 8.69 1.28 -4.73
N CYS A 67 9.69 0.86 -3.96
CA CYS A 67 10.98 0.48 -4.50
C CYS A 67 10.83 -0.76 -5.40
N PRO A 68 11.69 -0.93 -6.41
CA PRO A 68 11.89 -2.25 -7.03
C PRO A 68 12.36 -3.25 -5.95
N PRO A 69 11.84 -4.49 -5.92
CA PRO A 69 12.34 -5.52 -5.00
C PRO A 69 13.83 -5.80 -5.19
N SER A 70 14.35 -5.58 -6.41
CA SER A 70 15.74 -5.76 -6.80
C SER A 70 16.64 -4.52 -6.58
N LEU A 71 16.21 -3.53 -5.80
CA LEU A 71 16.98 -2.30 -5.57
C LEU A 71 18.30 -2.62 -4.85
N SER A 72 19.43 -2.28 -5.47
CA SER A 72 20.75 -2.61 -4.95
C SER A 72 21.17 -1.71 -3.77
N GLU A 73 22.17 -2.13 -3.00
CA GLU A 73 22.69 -1.30 -1.89
C GLU A 73 23.26 0.03 -2.41
N GLU A 74 23.94 0.03 -3.56
CA GLU A 74 24.50 1.26 -4.14
C GLU A 74 23.39 2.26 -4.51
N GLN A 75 22.25 1.77 -5.02
CA GLN A 75 21.09 2.62 -5.32
C GLN A 75 20.44 3.14 -4.03
N ARG A 76 20.35 2.30 -2.98
CA ARG A 76 19.87 2.71 -1.65
C ARG A 76 20.79 3.77 -1.05
N ASP A 77 22.10 3.62 -1.17
CA ASP A 77 23.11 4.57 -0.71
C ASP A 77 23.01 5.90 -1.45
N ALA A 78 22.82 5.90 -2.76
CA ALA A 78 22.60 7.11 -3.54
C ALA A 78 21.36 7.88 -3.03
N ILE A 79 20.27 7.17 -2.74
CA ILE A 79 19.06 7.79 -2.16
C ILE A 79 19.32 8.30 -0.74
N ARG A 80 20.02 7.54 0.10
CA ARG A 80 20.41 7.94 1.45
C ARG A 80 21.23 9.23 1.44
N GLN A 81 22.21 9.34 0.55
CA GLN A 81 23.01 10.55 0.34
C GLN A 81 22.21 11.73 -0.20
N LYS A 82 21.18 11.47 -1.02
CA LYS A 82 20.26 12.49 -1.52
C LYS A 82 19.34 13.02 -0.42
N LEU A 83 18.70 12.12 0.33
CA LEU A 83 17.74 12.43 1.40
C LEU A 83 18.39 13.12 2.60
N LYS A 84 19.64 12.76 2.93
CA LYS A 84 20.40 13.26 4.09
C LYS A 84 19.56 13.25 5.38
N PRO A 85 19.12 12.07 5.87
CA PRO A 85 18.39 11.97 7.12
C PRO A 85 19.14 12.66 8.27
N SER A 86 18.40 13.31 9.17
CA SER A 86 19.00 13.98 10.33
C SER A 86 19.59 12.95 11.31
N PRO A 87 20.52 13.33 12.21
CA PRO A 87 21.01 12.42 13.24
C PRO A 87 19.85 11.79 14.04
N GLY A 88 19.84 10.46 14.14
CA GLY A 88 18.76 9.69 14.80
C GLY A 88 17.53 9.40 13.93
N GLN A 89 17.45 9.96 12.72
CA GLN A 89 16.39 9.64 11.76
C GLN A 89 16.74 8.38 10.99
N GLN A 90 15.89 7.37 11.07
CA GLN A 90 16.10 6.10 10.37
C GLN A 90 15.53 6.14 8.96
N LEU A 91 16.14 5.39 8.04
CA LEU A 91 15.74 5.32 6.64
C LEU A 91 15.57 3.87 6.22
N TYR A 92 14.36 3.53 5.77
CA TYR A 92 14.03 2.21 5.24
C TYR A 92 13.56 2.27 3.79
N PHE A 93 13.61 1.14 3.13
CA PHE A 93 13.15 0.96 1.76
C PHE A 93 12.13 -0.17 1.73
N SER A 94 10.95 0.10 1.18
CA SER A 94 9.85 -0.85 1.06
C SER A 94 9.36 -0.93 -0.38
N TYR A 95 8.85 -2.11 -0.72
CA TYR A 95 8.26 -2.40 -2.01
C TYR A 95 6.83 -2.92 -1.82
N ILE A 96 6.06 -2.83 -2.90
CA ILE A 96 4.73 -3.45 -2.95
C ILE A 96 4.95 -4.94 -3.22
N ASP A 97 4.44 -5.74 -2.31
CA ASP A 97 4.37 -7.17 -2.39
C ASP A 97 2.89 -7.60 -2.39
N TYR A 98 2.63 -8.89 -2.51
CA TYR A 98 1.29 -9.44 -2.50
C TYR A 98 1.17 -10.61 -1.54
N ASP A 99 -0.04 -10.90 -1.12
CA ASP A 99 -0.29 -12.12 -0.35
C ASP A 99 -0.03 -13.37 -1.21
N ASP A 100 0.34 -14.47 -0.56
CA ASP A 100 0.53 -15.77 -1.22
C ASP A 100 -0.81 -16.44 -1.56
N ARG A 101 -1.91 -15.74 -1.25
CA ARG A 101 -3.29 -16.18 -1.39
C ARG A 101 -4.18 -15.09 -1.97
N VAL A 102 -5.17 -15.52 -2.74
CA VAL A 102 -6.35 -14.70 -3.06
C VAL A 102 -7.52 -15.14 -2.20
N TYR A 103 -8.43 -14.21 -1.95
CA TYR A 103 -9.52 -14.37 -1.00
C TYR A 103 -10.85 -14.07 -1.68
N SER A 104 -11.87 -14.85 -1.38
CA SER A 104 -13.28 -14.55 -1.67
C SER A 104 -14.06 -14.46 -0.36
N GLY A 105 -15.35 -14.13 -0.44
CA GLY A 105 -16.25 -14.18 0.72
C GLY A 105 -16.43 -15.58 1.31
N GLU A 106 -16.03 -16.64 0.60
CA GLU A 106 -16.27 -18.04 1.00
C GLU A 106 -14.99 -18.84 1.27
N ARG A 107 -13.87 -18.51 0.60
CA ARG A 107 -12.63 -19.28 0.70
C ARG A 107 -11.40 -18.47 0.32
N GLN A 108 -10.23 -19.06 0.60
CA GLN A 108 -8.94 -18.58 0.14
C GLN A 108 -8.25 -19.66 -0.69
N VAL A 109 -7.50 -19.24 -1.72
CA VAL A 109 -6.77 -20.13 -2.63
C VAL A 109 -5.36 -19.57 -2.78
N LYS A 110 -4.37 -20.45 -2.83
CA LYS A 110 -2.99 -19.99 -3.01
C LYS A 110 -2.78 -19.43 -4.41
N VAL A 111 -1.96 -18.38 -4.52
CA VAL A 111 -1.59 -17.78 -5.80
C VAL A 111 -0.90 -18.82 -6.70
N GLU A 112 -0.05 -19.69 -6.14
CA GLU A 112 0.63 -20.76 -6.88
C GLU A 112 -0.33 -21.70 -7.63
N ASP A 113 -1.50 -21.98 -7.05
CA ASP A 113 -2.52 -22.85 -7.64
C ASP A 113 -3.31 -22.14 -8.77
N ILE A 114 -3.32 -20.81 -8.75
CA ILE A 114 -4.11 -19.97 -9.66
C ILE A 114 -3.30 -19.50 -10.86
N LEU A 115 -2.01 -19.22 -10.68
CA LEU A 115 -1.11 -18.81 -11.75
C LEU A 115 -1.23 -19.68 -13.03
N PRO A 116 -1.30 -21.03 -12.96
CA PRO A 116 -1.43 -21.85 -14.16
C PRO A 116 -2.84 -21.85 -14.79
N THR A 117 -3.86 -21.39 -14.06
CA THR A 117 -5.26 -21.43 -14.50
C THR A 117 -5.64 -20.19 -15.32
N GLU A 118 -6.55 -20.38 -16.29
CA GLU A 118 -7.14 -19.26 -17.03
C GLU A 118 -8.09 -18.47 -16.12
N LYS A 119 -7.93 -17.15 -16.12
CA LYS A 119 -8.67 -16.24 -15.24
C LYS A 119 -8.94 -14.90 -15.91
N LEU A 120 -9.90 -14.18 -15.34
CA LEU A 120 -10.14 -12.77 -15.68
C LEU A 120 -9.50 -11.90 -14.59
N LEU A 121 -8.64 -10.98 -14.98
CA LEU A 121 -8.08 -9.98 -14.07
C LEU A 121 -8.81 -8.65 -14.27
N VAL A 122 -9.23 -8.01 -13.18
CA VAL A 122 -9.95 -6.73 -13.21
C VAL A 122 -9.29 -5.75 -12.26
N ALA A 123 -9.00 -4.52 -12.71
CA ALA A 123 -8.46 -3.48 -11.83
C ALA A 123 -9.00 -2.09 -12.17
N GLY A 124 -9.51 -1.38 -11.17
CA GLY A 124 -10.00 0.00 -11.19
C GLY A 124 -9.18 0.90 -10.27
N ILE A 125 -7.85 0.89 -10.43
CA ILE A 125 -6.88 1.64 -9.63
C ILE A 125 -5.93 2.46 -10.51
N ALA A 126 -5.32 3.50 -9.96
CA ALA A 126 -4.45 4.42 -10.71
C ALA A 126 -3.29 3.76 -11.47
N ASN A 127 -2.69 2.69 -10.92
CA ASN A 127 -1.63 1.94 -11.58
C ASN A 127 -1.84 0.42 -11.44
N PRO A 128 -2.56 -0.21 -12.38
CA PRO A 128 -2.90 -1.62 -12.30
C PRO A 128 -1.79 -2.56 -12.82
N LYS A 129 -0.76 -2.02 -13.47
CA LYS A 129 0.30 -2.82 -14.11
C LYS A 129 0.99 -3.80 -13.15
N PRO A 130 1.40 -3.41 -11.92
CA PRO A 130 2.03 -4.33 -10.99
C PRO A 130 1.09 -5.46 -10.54
N PHE A 131 -0.21 -5.19 -10.44
CA PHE A 131 -1.21 -6.18 -10.05
C PHE A 131 -1.37 -7.24 -11.13
N PHE A 132 -1.51 -6.82 -12.39
CA PHE A 132 -1.58 -7.76 -13.50
C PHE A 132 -0.28 -8.54 -13.66
N ALA A 133 0.88 -7.87 -13.63
CA ALA A 133 2.17 -8.53 -13.78
C ALA A 133 2.42 -9.64 -12.73
N HIS A 134 1.83 -9.53 -11.53
CA HIS A 134 1.97 -10.54 -10.49
C HIS A 134 1.13 -11.81 -10.73
N LEU A 135 -0.03 -11.70 -11.38
CA LEU A 135 -0.99 -12.81 -11.55
C LEU A 135 -1.10 -13.31 -12.98
N GLN A 136 -0.77 -12.49 -13.96
CA GLN A 136 -1.08 -12.72 -15.37
C GLN A 136 -0.26 -13.86 -15.94
N LYS A 137 -0.95 -14.76 -16.64
CA LYS A 137 -0.38 -15.75 -17.53
C LYS A 137 -0.72 -15.40 -18.98
N ASP A 138 0.07 -15.89 -19.93
CA ASP A 138 -0.25 -15.80 -21.36
C ASP A 138 -1.67 -16.30 -21.64
N GLY A 139 -2.48 -15.44 -22.26
CA GLY A 139 -3.88 -15.71 -22.60
C GLY A 139 -4.91 -15.20 -21.58
N ASP A 140 -4.50 -14.73 -20.41
CA ASP A 140 -5.42 -14.10 -19.45
C ASP A 140 -5.96 -12.77 -20.00
N THR A 141 -7.26 -12.55 -19.79
CA THR A 141 -7.91 -11.29 -20.15
C THR A 141 -7.79 -10.31 -18.98
N CYS A 142 -7.31 -9.09 -19.26
CA CYS A 142 -7.19 -8.03 -18.27
C CYS A 142 -8.15 -6.89 -18.61
N LEU A 143 -9.01 -6.52 -17.66
CA LEU A 143 -9.91 -5.38 -17.75
C LEU A 143 -9.42 -4.27 -16.84
N THR A 144 -9.22 -3.09 -17.42
CA THR A 144 -8.78 -1.89 -16.70
C THR A 144 -9.88 -0.85 -16.69
N TYR A 145 -10.10 -0.27 -15.50
CA TYR A 145 -11.05 0.82 -15.27
C TYR A 145 -10.34 2.01 -14.61
N PRO A 146 -10.91 3.23 -14.67
CA PRO A 146 -10.36 4.38 -13.97
C PRO A 146 -10.23 4.16 -12.45
N ASP A 147 -9.37 4.95 -11.79
CA ASP A 147 -9.32 4.93 -10.33
C ASP A 147 -10.64 5.39 -9.74
N HIS A 148 -11.03 4.82 -8.61
CA HIS A 148 -12.33 5.06 -7.97
C HIS A 148 -13.56 4.75 -8.86
N HIS A 149 -13.42 3.89 -9.87
CA HIS A 149 -14.51 3.55 -10.78
C HIS A 149 -15.71 2.93 -10.07
N TYR A 150 -16.91 3.39 -10.43
CA TYR A 150 -18.16 2.75 -10.07
C TYR A 150 -18.63 1.88 -11.24
N PHE A 151 -18.65 0.56 -11.03
CA PHE A 151 -19.04 -0.39 -12.06
C PHE A 151 -20.51 -0.24 -12.42
N THR A 152 -20.85 0.01 -13.67
CA THR A 152 -22.22 0.03 -14.17
C THR A 152 -22.74 -1.39 -14.39
N ASP A 153 -24.07 -1.60 -14.45
CA ASP A 153 -24.63 -2.94 -14.67
C ASP A 153 -24.18 -3.57 -15.99
N LYS A 154 -24.04 -2.75 -17.05
CA LYS A 154 -23.48 -3.17 -18.34
C LYS A 154 -22.03 -3.65 -18.24
N GLU A 155 -21.25 -3.05 -17.34
CA GLU A 155 -19.87 -3.47 -17.08
C GLU A 155 -19.83 -4.75 -16.26
N ILE A 156 -20.72 -4.92 -15.29
CA ILE A 156 -20.87 -6.19 -14.56
C ILE A 156 -21.21 -7.33 -15.54
N GLU A 157 -22.17 -7.12 -16.45
CA GLU A 157 -22.50 -8.08 -17.51
C GLU A 157 -21.30 -8.37 -18.43
N THR A 158 -20.49 -7.35 -18.71
CA THR A 158 -19.28 -7.49 -19.53
C THR A 158 -18.21 -8.29 -18.80
N ILE A 159 -17.96 -8.01 -17.52
CA ILE A 159 -17.03 -8.76 -16.66
C ILE A 159 -17.47 -10.22 -16.60
N GLU A 160 -18.76 -10.47 -16.34
CA GLU A 160 -19.31 -11.82 -16.25
C GLU A 160 -19.17 -12.58 -17.58
N ARG A 161 -19.52 -11.94 -18.71
CA ARG A 161 -19.37 -12.54 -20.05
C ARG A 161 -17.91 -12.82 -20.40
N GLN A 162 -17.00 -11.90 -20.09
CA GLN A 162 -15.58 -12.08 -20.38
C GLN A 162 -14.90 -13.10 -19.46
N SER A 163 -15.44 -13.30 -18.24
CA SER A 163 -14.96 -14.33 -17.33
C SER A 163 -15.14 -15.74 -17.91
N ARG A 164 -16.15 -15.95 -18.78
CA ARG A 164 -16.48 -17.27 -19.34
C ARG A 164 -16.63 -18.35 -18.24
N SER A 165 -17.28 -17.99 -17.13
CA SER A 165 -17.43 -18.83 -15.93
C SER A 165 -16.12 -19.17 -15.18
N ARG A 166 -14.99 -18.54 -15.55
CA ARG A 166 -13.72 -18.65 -14.82
C ARG A 166 -13.74 -17.76 -13.58
N ILE A 167 -12.71 -17.91 -12.75
CA ILE A 167 -12.49 -17.02 -11.61
C ILE A 167 -12.13 -15.62 -12.08
N ILE A 168 -12.57 -14.64 -11.29
CA ILE A 168 -12.34 -13.22 -11.49
C ILE A 168 -11.49 -12.76 -10.32
N ILE A 169 -10.31 -12.21 -10.59
CA ILE A 169 -9.42 -11.71 -9.55
C ILE A 169 -9.28 -10.20 -9.72
N THR A 170 -9.46 -9.49 -8.63
CA THR A 170 -9.41 -8.04 -8.61
C THR A 170 -8.60 -7.50 -7.43
N THR A 171 -8.49 -6.19 -7.31
CA THR A 171 -7.85 -5.55 -6.16
C THR A 171 -8.79 -5.56 -4.97
N GLU A 172 -8.28 -5.48 -3.74
CA GLU A 172 -9.14 -5.40 -2.53
C GLU A 172 -10.14 -4.24 -2.61
N LYS A 173 -9.71 -3.08 -3.14
CA LYS A 173 -10.56 -1.90 -3.32
C LYS A 173 -11.71 -2.13 -4.29
N ASP A 174 -11.45 -2.83 -5.38
CA ASP A 174 -12.45 -3.13 -6.41
C ASP A 174 -13.38 -4.26 -5.98
N PHE A 175 -12.87 -5.23 -5.20
CA PHE A 175 -13.68 -6.28 -4.62
C PHE A 175 -14.80 -5.72 -3.76
N MET A 176 -14.52 -4.72 -2.92
CA MET A 176 -15.55 -4.03 -2.11
C MET A 176 -16.67 -3.38 -2.94
N ARG A 177 -16.44 -3.12 -4.24
CA ARG A 177 -17.43 -2.52 -5.16
C ARG A 177 -18.13 -3.56 -6.04
N LEU A 178 -17.54 -4.75 -6.17
CA LEU A 178 -18.00 -5.85 -7.02
C LEU A 178 -18.69 -6.95 -6.21
N GLU A 179 -18.39 -7.06 -4.91
CA GLU A 179 -19.04 -8.00 -4.00
C GLU A 179 -20.55 -7.78 -3.99
N GLY A 180 -21.31 -8.88 -4.04
CA GLY A 180 -22.78 -8.85 -4.17
C GLY A 180 -23.30 -8.58 -5.59
N ARG A 181 -22.43 -8.23 -6.55
CA ARG A 181 -22.79 -8.00 -7.96
C ARG A 181 -22.24 -9.05 -8.92
N LEU A 182 -21.21 -9.77 -8.50
CA LEU A 182 -20.67 -10.95 -9.17
C LEU A 182 -20.81 -12.19 -8.26
N PRO A 183 -20.83 -13.41 -8.81
CA PRO A 183 -20.95 -14.62 -8.00
C PRO A 183 -19.79 -14.79 -7.00
N ALA A 184 -20.14 -14.89 -5.71
CA ALA A 184 -19.19 -14.89 -4.59
C ALA A 184 -18.16 -16.03 -4.65
N ASN A 185 -18.55 -17.19 -5.20
CA ASN A 185 -17.67 -18.34 -5.37
C ASN A 185 -16.60 -18.16 -6.47
N ARG A 186 -16.73 -17.12 -7.32
CA ARG A 186 -15.82 -16.82 -8.44
C ARG A 186 -15.12 -15.47 -8.33
N LEU A 187 -15.58 -14.56 -7.48
CA LEU A 187 -14.93 -13.28 -7.26
C LEU A 187 -13.87 -13.40 -6.15
N PHE A 188 -12.63 -13.08 -6.48
CA PHE A 188 -11.50 -13.08 -5.56
C PHE A 188 -10.77 -11.74 -5.58
N TYR A 189 -10.08 -11.42 -4.51
CA TYR A 189 -9.14 -10.31 -4.45
C TYR A 189 -7.76 -10.77 -4.00
N LEU A 190 -6.74 -10.07 -4.47
CA LEU A 190 -5.36 -10.23 -4.02
C LEU A 190 -5.01 -9.05 -3.08
N PRO A 191 -4.80 -9.29 -1.78
CA PRO A 191 -4.33 -8.27 -0.86
C PRO A 191 -2.92 -7.81 -1.23
N ILE A 192 -2.67 -6.52 -1.08
CA ILE A 192 -1.30 -5.99 -1.18
C ILE A 192 -0.62 -6.11 0.18
N LYS A 193 0.69 -6.33 0.18
CA LYS A 193 1.56 -6.27 1.35
C LYS A 193 2.64 -5.21 1.12
N SER A 194 3.12 -4.63 2.22
CA SER A 194 4.32 -3.80 2.19
C SER A 194 5.46 -4.63 2.78
N SER A 195 6.48 -4.88 1.97
CA SER A 195 7.66 -5.65 2.38
C SER A 195 8.88 -4.74 2.37
N PHE A 196 9.80 -4.93 3.33
CA PHE A 196 11.06 -4.18 3.37
C PHE A 196 12.15 -4.92 2.57
N ILE A 197 13.01 -4.17 1.88
CA ILE A 197 14.13 -4.77 1.14
C ILE A 197 15.21 -5.29 2.10
N ALA A 198 15.37 -4.64 3.25
CA ALA A 198 16.27 -5.02 4.33
C ALA A 198 15.76 -4.46 5.66
N ASP A 199 16.28 -4.98 6.78
CA ASP A 199 16.11 -4.41 8.12
C ASP A 199 14.66 -4.32 8.63
N ALA A 200 13.77 -5.20 8.19
CA ALA A 200 12.38 -5.27 8.68
C ALA A 200 12.31 -5.40 10.22
N ASP A 201 13.09 -6.32 10.79
CA ASP A 201 13.15 -6.54 12.24
C ASP A 201 13.61 -5.29 13.01
N ASN A 202 14.48 -4.48 12.40
CA ASN A 202 14.96 -3.23 13.00
C ASN A 202 13.86 -2.16 13.00
N PHE A 203 12.99 -2.14 11.99
CA PHE A 203 11.81 -1.27 11.98
C PHE A 203 10.85 -1.65 13.11
N ASP A 204 10.49 -2.92 13.22
CA ASP A 204 9.58 -3.40 14.26
C ASP A 204 10.13 -3.12 15.66
N LYS A 205 11.42 -3.41 15.87
CA LYS A 205 12.11 -3.07 17.12
C LYS A 205 12.05 -1.58 17.42
N THR A 206 12.28 -0.71 16.44
CA THR A 206 12.20 0.75 16.63
C THR A 206 10.82 1.18 17.10
N ILE A 207 9.76 0.63 16.51
CA ILE A 207 8.37 0.93 16.89
C ILE A 207 8.07 0.39 18.30
N LEU A 208 8.45 -0.86 18.59
CA LEU A 208 8.21 -1.50 19.87
C LEU A 208 8.99 -0.82 21.01
N ASP A 209 10.23 -0.43 20.77
CA ASP A 209 11.05 0.33 21.73
C ASP A 209 10.41 1.69 22.04
N TYR A 210 9.93 2.40 21.01
CA TYR A 210 9.20 3.65 21.20
C TYR A 210 7.92 3.46 22.02
N VAL A 211 7.11 2.46 21.69
CA VAL A 211 5.85 2.16 22.40
C VAL A 211 6.13 1.71 23.85
N GLY A 212 7.16 0.89 24.05
CA GLY A 212 7.54 0.37 25.38
C GLY A 212 8.13 1.42 26.30
N GLN A 213 8.85 2.41 25.77
CA GLN A 213 9.42 3.53 26.53
C GLN A 213 8.41 4.66 26.75
N SER A 214 7.44 4.82 25.85
CA SER A 214 6.42 5.87 25.93
C SER A 214 5.25 5.43 26.80
N THR A 215 5.46 5.32 28.11
CA THR A 215 4.36 5.16 29.07
C THR A 215 3.53 6.44 29.07
N GLY A 216 2.39 6.41 28.37
CA GLY A 216 1.34 7.45 28.38
C GLY A 216 1.88 8.88 28.32
N ASN A 217 2.17 9.39 27.11
CA ASN A 217 2.37 10.82 26.91
C ASN A 217 1.15 11.55 27.50
N SER A 218 1.35 12.13 28.69
CA SER A 218 0.34 12.84 29.47
C SER A 218 0.16 14.26 28.93
#